data_AF-A0A6B3C5U7-F1
#
_entry.id   AF-A0A6B3C5U7-F1
#
_cell.length_a   1.000
_cell.length_b   1.000
_cell.length_c   1.000
_cell.angle_alpha   90.00
_cell.angle_beta   90.00
_cell.angle_gamma   90.00
#
_symmetry.space_group_name_H-M   'P 1'
#
loop_
_entity.id
_entity.type
_entity.pdbx_description
1 polymer ?
#
loop_
_entity_poly.entity_id
_entity_poly.type
_entity_poly.pdbx_seq_one_letter_code
_entity_poly.pdbx_strand_id
1 'polypeptide(L)'
;MPENDAEPEFTSDPESWEYSLYIPNDLRAVTVSRRTPRLILTMHGLIGLVDVAELLASELVSNAVRHTKGPAALRVRWSAGVLRIGAWDADPRPPEPPQELGQLIESEDGGRGLGIVRACSDLWGWQPLSRFGNRGKFVWCELAAGVSACA
;
A
#
# COMPACT_ATOMS: atom_id res chain seq x y z
N MET A 1 -26.46 -36.59 -20.87
CA MET A 1 -25.16 -36.01 -21.29
C MET A 1 -24.98 -34.71 -20.54
N PRO A 2 -23.77 -34.43 -20.06
CA PRO A 2 -23.55 -33.85 -18.74
C PRO A 2 -23.85 -32.35 -18.69
N GLU A 3 -24.15 -31.95 -17.46
CA GLU A 3 -24.35 -30.59 -16.99
C GLU A 3 -23.12 -29.74 -17.37
N ASN A 4 -23.40 -28.55 -17.90
CA ASN A 4 -22.39 -27.57 -18.25
C ASN A 4 -21.83 -27.00 -16.94
N ASP A 5 -20.81 -27.65 -16.39
CA ASP A 5 -19.96 -27.14 -15.32
C ASP A 5 -19.19 -25.93 -15.87
N ALA A 6 -19.86 -24.79 -15.96
CA ALA A 6 -19.21 -23.51 -16.18
C ALA A 6 -18.38 -23.22 -14.92
N GLU A 7 -17.11 -23.63 -14.93
CA GLU A 7 -16.11 -23.13 -14.00
C GLU A 7 -16.18 -21.60 -13.98
N PRO A 8 -16.12 -20.94 -12.82
CA PRO A 8 -16.14 -19.49 -12.77
C PRO A 8 -14.92 -18.98 -13.54
N GLU A 9 -15.16 -18.33 -14.68
CA GLU A 9 -14.14 -17.61 -15.43
C GLU A 9 -13.54 -16.56 -14.48
N PHE A 10 -12.37 -16.85 -13.92
CA PHE A 10 -11.51 -15.84 -13.31
C PHE A 10 -11.06 -14.92 -14.46
N THR A 11 -11.89 -13.94 -14.78
CA THR A 11 -11.54 -12.87 -15.69
C THR A 11 -10.46 -12.05 -14.99
N SER A 12 -9.20 -12.41 -15.25
CA SER A 12 -8.08 -11.54 -14.93
C SER A 12 -8.34 -10.24 -15.67
N ASP A 13 -8.69 -9.20 -14.92
CA ASP A 13 -8.85 -7.85 -15.44
C ASP A 13 -7.57 -7.51 -16.24
N PRO A 14 -7.66 -7.38 -17.58
CA PRO A 14 -6.48 -7.23 -18.43
C PRO A 14 -5.71 -5.94 -18.15
N GLU A 15 -6.33 -4.99 -17.44
CA GLU A 15 -5.69 -3.76 -16.99
C GLU A 15 -5.03 -3.90 -15.61
N SER A 16 -5.16 -5.04 -14.93
CA SER A 16 -4.57 -5.25 -13.62
C SER A 16 -3.05 -5.44 -13.68
N TRP A 17 -2.35 -4.79 -12.76
CA TRP A 17 -0.90 -4.88 -12.65
C TRP A 17 -0.44 -4.77 -11.19
N GLU A 18 0.73 -5.34 -10.89
CA GLU A 18 1.37 -5.25 -9.58
C GLU A 18 2.88 -5.05 -9.71
N TYR A 19 3.43 -4.12 -8.93
CA TYR A 19 4.86 -3.95 -8.73
C TYR A 19 5.19 -4.18 -7.25
N SER A 20 6.29 -4.89 -6.99
CA SER A 20 6.86 -5.06 -5.65
C SER A 20 8.29 -4.54 -5.62
N LEU A 21 8.58 -3.60 -4.72
CA LEU A 21 9.92 -3.13 -4.43
C LEU A 21 10.37 -3.69 -3.08
N TYR A 22 11.36 -4.58 -3.09
CA TYR A 22 12.02 -5.03 -1.87
C TYR A 22 13.03 -4.00 -1.42
N ILE A 23 12.98 -3.64 -0.16
CA ILE A 23 13.77 -2.55 0.41
C ILE A 23 14.68 -3.06 1.53
N PRO A 24 15.90 -2.52 1.64
CA PRO A 24 16.72 -2.74 2.82
C PRO A 24 16.05 -2.10 4.05
N ASN A 25 16.40 -2.59 5.24
CA ASN A 25 16.01 -1.96 6.50
C ASN A 25 16.84 -0.69 6.73
N ASP A 26 16.60 0.32 5.91
CA ASP A 26 17.32 1.59 5.89
C ASP A 26 16.35 2.71 5.52
N LEU A 27 16.33 3.80 6.30
CA LEU A 27 15.46 4.95 6.06
C LEU A 27 15.70 5.63 4.70
N ARG A 28 16.88 5.48 4.10
CA ARG A 28 17.15 5.95 2.72
C ARG A 28 16.22 5.28 1.71
N ALA A 29 15.75 4.06 1.98
CA ALA A 29 14.80 3.36 1.12
C ALA A 29 13.43 4.05 1.08
N VAL A 30 13.06 4.86 2.09
CA VAL A 30 11.81 5.65 2.09
C VAL A 30 11.76 6.59 0.89
N THR A 31 12.87 7.25 0.53
CA THR A 31 12.91 8.16 -0.62
C THR A 31 12.70 7.41 -1.94
N VAL A 32 13.31 6.22 -2.08
CA VAL A 32 13.15 5.38 -3.27
C VAL A 32 11.71 4.87 -3.37
N SER A 33 11.17 4.37 -2.25
CA SER A 33 9.79 3.91 -2.14
C SER A 33 8.78 5.00 -2.45
N ARG A 34 9.01 6.23 -1.98
CA ARG A 34 8.15 7.38 -2.29
C ARG A 34 8.11 7.67 -3.79
N ARG A 35 9.25 7.67 -4.47
CA ARG A 35 9.30 7.98 -5.92
C ARG A 35 8.80 6.86 -6.81
N THR A 36 8.72 5.63 -6.31
CA THR A 36 8.35 4.46 -7.10
C THR A 36 6.90 4.51 -7.61
N PRO A 37 5.87 4.76 -6.77
CA PRO A 37 4.50 4.99 -7.23
C PRO A 37 4.40 6.11 -8.26
N ARG A 38 5.15 7.21 -8.13
CA ARG A 38 5.13 8.32 -9.10
C ARG A 38 5.46 7.84 -10.51
N LEU A 39 6.56 7.11 -10.64
CA LEU A 39 6.99 6.56 -11.92
C LEU A 39 5.95 5.58 -12.48
N ILE A 40 5.51 4.62 -11.66
CA ILE A 40 4.53 3.60 -12.07
C ILE A 40 3.23 4.25 -12.54
N LEU A 41 2.63 5.10 -11.71
CA LEU A 41 1.33 5.71 -11.99
C LEU A 41 1.38 6.66 -13.18
N THR A 42 2.49 7.38 -13.38
CA THR A 42 2.67 8.23 -14.56
C THR A 42 2.75 7.39 -15.83
N MET A 43 3.46 6.26 -15.81
CA MET A 43 3.55 5.33 -16.95
C MET A 43 2.20 4.66 -17.27
N HIS A 44 1.35 4.47 -16.28
CA HIS A 44 -0.01 3.94 -16.44
C HIS A 44 -1.10 5.02 -16.61
N GLY A 45 -0.75 6.30 -16.74
CA GLY A 45 -1.70 7.39 -16.97
C GLY A 45 -2.56 7.78 -15.75
N LEU A 46 -2.28 7.26 -14.56
CA LEU A 46 -3.02 7.50 -13.31
C LEU A 46 -2.50 8.75 -12.57
N ILE A 47 -2.31 9.84 -13.31
CA ILE A 47 -1.63 11.05 -12.83
C ILE A 47 -2.36 11.68 -11.61
N GLY A 48 -3.69 11.61 -11.57
CA GLY A 48 -4.50 12.15 -10.48
C GLY A 48 -4.26 11.49 -9.11
N LEU A 49 -3.71 10.27 -9.08
CA LEU A 49 -3.43 9.53 -7.84
C LEU A 49 -1.99 9.73 -7.34
N VAL A 50 -1.13 10.35 -8.14
CA VAL A 50 0.33 10.36 -7.95
C VAL A 50 0.76 10.99 -6.63
N ASP A 51 0.21 12.15 -6.25
CA ASP A 51 0.65 12.87 -5.05
C ASP A 51 0.21 12.18 -3.76
N VAL A 52 -1.03 11.68 -3.74
CA VAL A 52 -1.57 10.93 -2.60
C VAL A 52 -0.83 9.59 -2.47
N ALA A 53 -0.58 8.90 -3.59
CA ALA A 53 0.14 7.63 -3.60
C ALA A 53 1.57 7.74 -3.05
N GLU A 54 2.29 8.83 -3.36
CA GLU A 54 3.61 9.08 -2.78
C GLU A 54 3.58 9.25 -1.27
N LEU A 55 2.63 10.06 -0.79
CA LEU A 55 2.47 10.33 0.63
C LEU A 55 2.21 9.02 1.36
N LEU A 56 1.22 8.25 0.91
CA LEU A 56 0.85 6.95 1.48
C LEU A 56 2.03 5.96 1.45
N ALA A 57 2.76 5.87 0.33
CA ALA A 57 3.92 5.00 0.24
C ALA A 57 5.04 5.40 1.22
N SER A 58 5.27 6.71 1.39
CA SER A 58 6.26 7.23 2.35
C SER A 58 5.89 6.86 3.79
N GLU A 59 4.63 7.04 4.18
CA GLU A 59 4.17 6.74 5.54
C GLU A 59 4.17 5.23 5.82
N LEU A 60 3.64 4.42 4.89
CA LEU A 60 3.61 2.96 5.03
C LEU A 60 5.02 2.36 5.14
N VAL A 61 5.96 2.82 4.31
CA VAL A 61 7.35 2.33 4.34
C VAL A 61 8.11 2.85 5.55
N SER A 62 7.89 4.10 5.95
CA SER A 62 8.49 4.64 7.18
C SER A 62 8.05 3.83 8.40
N ASN A 63 6.77 3.47 8.47
CA ASN A 63 6.23 2.60 9.52
C ASN A 63 6.89 1.21 9.46
N ALA A 64 6.92 0.57 8.30
CA ALA A 64 7.55 -0.74 8.12
C ALA A 64 9.01 -0.76 8.58
N VAL A 65 9.83 0.20 8.11
CA VAL A 65 11.27 0.26 8.41
C VAL A 65 11.55 0.60 9.88
N ARG A 66 10.71 1.43 10.52
CA ARG A 66 10.87 1.76 11.95
C ARG A 66 10.56 0.59 12.88
N HIS A 67 9.56 -0.22 12.54
CA HIS A 67 9.08 -1.27 13.43
C HIS A 67 9.73 -2.64 13.20
N THR A 68 10.25 -2.90 11.99
CA THR A 68 10.97 -4.14 11.71
C THR A 68 12.48 -3.96 11.82
N LYS A 69 13.19 -5.02 12.22
CA LYS A 69 14.64 -5.17 12.03
C LYS A 69 14.99 -6.05 10.82
N GLY A 70 13.96 -6.56 10.14
CA GLY A 70 14.08 -7.52 9.05
C GLY A 70 13.79 -6.92 7.68
N PRO A 71 13.58 -7.76 6.66
CA PRO A 71 13.23 -7.31 5.32
C PRO A 71 11.87 -6.59 5.30
N ALA A 72 11.73 -5.64 4.40
CA ALA A 72 10.48 -4.96 4.10
C ALA A 72 10.26 -4.86 2.59
N ALA A 73 9.03 -4.62 2.17
CA ALA A 73 8.70 -4.43 0.76
C ALA A 73 7.53 -3.46 0.58
N LEU A 74 7.61 -2.58 -0.41
CA LEU A 74 6.47 -1.83 -0.93
C LEU A 74 5.79 -2.65 -2.03
N ARG A 75 4.46 -2.68 -2.04
CA ARG A 75 3.63 -3.25 -3.09
C ARG A 75 2.67 -2.18 -3.60
N VAL A 76 2.59 -2.04 -4.92
CA VAL A 76 1.66 -1.15 -5.62
C VAL A 76 0.89 -2.00 -6.61
N ARG A 77 -0.43 -2.07 -6.47
CA ARG A 77 -1.31 -2.89 -7.31
C ARG A 77 -2.47 -2.06 -7.83
N TRP A 78 -2.80 -2.21 -9.09
CA TRP A 78 -4.01 -1.69 -9.71
C TRP A 78 -4.90 -2.84 -10.15
N SER A 79 -6.18 -2.74 -9.85
CA SER A 79 -7.17 -3.75 -10.22
C SER A 79 -8.56 -3.14 -10.14
N ALA A 80 -9.39 -3.32 -11.17
CA ALA A 80 -10.80 -2.91 -11.15
C ALA A 80 -11.04 -1.46 -10.68
N GLY A 81 -10.23 -0.52 -11.18
CA GLY A 81 -10.37 0.91 -10.84
C GLY A 81 -9.82 1.32 -9.47
N VAL A 82 -9.18 0.40 -8.73
CA VAL A 82 -8.66 0.64 -7.39
C VAL A 82 -7.14 0.46 -7.36
N LEU A 83 -6.45 1.48 -6.84
CA LEU A 83 -5.04 1.47 -6.53
C LEU A 83 -4.83 1.04 -5.08
N ARG A 84 -4.25 -0.13 -4.86
CA ARG A 84 -3.82 -0.60 -3.54
C ARG A 84 -2.32 -0.39 -3.35
N ILE A 85 -1.94 0.31 -2.29
CA ILE A 85 -0.55 0.52 -1.88
C ILE A 85 -0.38 -0.10 -0.50
N GLY A 86 0.67 -0.89 -0.32
CA GLY A 86 0.95 -1.49 0.99
C GLY A 86 2.42 -1.75 1.24
N ALA A 87 2.78 -1.79 2.52
CA ALA A 87 4.09 -2.20 2.98
C ALA A 87 3.99 -3.53 3.74
N TRP A 88 4.86 -4.46 3.38
CA TRP A 88 5.11 -5.67 4.15
C TRP A 88 6.37 -5.49 5.00
N ASP A 89 6.35 -6.00 6.23
CA ASP A 89 7.51 -6.06 7.09
C ASP A 89 7.55 -7.37 7.89
N ALA A 90 8.75 -7.78 8.30
CA ALA A 90 8.98 -9.05 8.99
C ALA A 90 8.63 -9.04 10.49
N ASP A 91 8.03 -7.97 11.01
CA ASP A 91 7.50 -7.95 12.38
C ASP A 91 6.01 -8.36 12.37
N PRO A 92 5.64 -9.52 12.95
CA PRO A 92 4.27 -10.00 12.93
C PRO A 92 3.34 -9.24 13.88
N ARG A 93 3.85 -8.34 14.73
CA ARG A 93 3.02 -7.57 15.66
C ARG A 93 2.06 -6.66 14.89
N PRO A 94 0.77 -6.62 15.29
CA PRO A 94 -0.20 -5.67 14.72
C PRO A 94 0.35 -4.25 14.69
N PRO A 95 0.02 -3.44 13.67
CA PRO A 95 0.32 -2.01 13.70
C PRO A 95 -0.44 -1.34 14.85
N GLU A 96 0.13 -0.29 15.40
CA GLU A 96 -0.57 0.54 16.39
C GLU A 96 -1.81 1.19 15.75
N PRO A 97 -2.92 1.37 16.50
CA PRO A 97 -4.12 2.00 15.95
C PRO A 97 -3.83 3.42 15.44
N PRO A 98 -4.45 3.86 14.32
CA PRO A 98 -4.29 5.22 13.85
C PRO A 98 -4.82 6.22 14.87
N GLN A 99 -3.98 7.20 15.22
CA GLN A 99 -4.39 8.36 16.01
C GLN A 99 -5.12 9.38 15.11
N GLU A 100 -6.03 10.16 15.68
CA GLU A 100 -6.69 11.24 14.93
C GLU A 100 -5.71 12.37 14.62
N LEU A 101 -5.84 12.99 13.43
CA LEU A 101 -4.91 14.01 12.95
C LEU A 101 -4.78 15.21 13.92
N GLY A 102 -5.84 15.55 14.65
CA GLY A 102 -5.81 16.61 15.68
C GLY A 102 -4.97 16.27 16.91
N GLN A 103 -4.68 15.00 17.16
CA GLN A 103 -3.86 14.52 18.29
C GLN A 103 -2.38 14.33 17.90
N LEU A 104 -2.04 14.51 16.62
CA LEU A 104 -0.69 14.28 16.09
C LEU A 104 0.30 15.41 16.37
N ILE A 105 -0.17 16.56 16.88
CA ILE A 105 0.68 17.76 17.13
C ILE A 105 1.75 17.47 18.20
N GLU A 106 1.51 16.49 19.09
CA GLU A 106 2.39 16.19 20.24
C GLU A 106 3.24 14.91 20.08
N SER A 107 3.05 14.11 19.04
CA SER A 107 3.82 12.87 18.84
C SER A 107 5.08 13.11 18.01
N GLU A 108 6.23 13.26 18.68
CA GLU A 108 7.56 13.18 18.04
C GLU A 108 7.90 11.74 17.62
N ASP A 109 7.28 10.75 18.26
CA ASP A 109 7.52 9.32 18.07
C ASP A 109 6.51 8.67 17.11
N GLY A 110 6.69 8.85 15.81
CA GLY A 110 6.26 7.86 14.80
C GLY A 110 4.76 7.59 14.57
N GLY A 111 3.85 8.11 15.39
CA GLY A 111 2.41 7.81 15.34
C GLY A 111 1.60 8.49 14.23
N ARG A 112 2.23 9.41 13.48
CA ARG A 112 1.56 10.17 12.42
C ARG A 112 1.22 9.34 11.19
N GLY A 113 2.03 8.32 10.89
CA GLY A 113 1.96 7.64 9.60
C GLY A 113 0.62 6.97 9.32
N LEU A 114 0.10 6.20 10.28
CA LEU A 114 -1.20 5.55 10.11
C LEU A 114 -2.38 6.54 10.19
N GLY A 115 -2.22 7.65 10.92
CA GLY A 115 -3.20 8.74 10.92
C GLY A 115 -3.33 9.39 9.54
N ILE A 116 -2.20 9.63 8.85
CA ILE A 116 -2.17 10.11 7.46
C ILE A 116 -2.76 9.06 6.51
N VAL A 117 -2.37 7.79 6.65
CA VAL A 117 -2.92 6.69 5.83
C VAL A 117 -4.44 6.67 5.93
N ARG A 118 -4.97 6.68 7.16
CA ARG A 118 -6.42 6.70 7.41
C ARG A 118 -7.10 7.93 6.82
N ALA A 119 -6.49 9.10 6.89
CA ALA A 119 -7.08 10.35 6.42
C ALA A 119 -7.06 10.51 4.89
N CYS A 120 -6.10 9.88 4.21
CA CYS A 120 -5.84 10.07 2.78
C CYS A 120 -6.26 8.87 1.91
N SER A 121 -6.81 7.80 2.48
CA SER A 121 -7.24 6.60 1.74
C SER A 121 -8.75 6.37 1.83
N ASP A 122 -9.34 5.74 0.82
CA ASP A 122 -10.74 5.32 0.85
C ASP A 122 -10.94 4.12 1.78
N LEU A 123 -9.99 3.17 1.75
CA LEU A 123 -9.96 2.01 2.62
C LEU A 123 -8.53 1.75 3.06
N TRP A 124 -8.36 1.25 4.28
CA TRP A 124 -7.07 0.78 4.74
C TRP A 124 -7.25 -0.41 5.68
N GLY A 125 -6.18 -1.17 5.86
CA GLY A 125 -6.19 -2.31 6.76
C GLY A 125 -4.81 -2.91 6.92
N TRP A 126 -4.78 -4.03 7.64
CA TRP A 126 -3.59 -4.85 7.74
C TRP A 126 -3.98 -6.32 7.86
N GLN A 127 -3.05 -7.19 7.49
CA GLN A 127 -3.21 -8.64 7.67
C GLN A 127 -1.87 -9.29 8.00
N PRO A 128 -1.85 -10.38 8.79
CA PRO A 128 -0.69 -11.25 8.87
C PRO A 128 -0.34 -11.78 7.47
N LEU A 129 0.93 -11.72 7.11
CA LEU A 129 1.41 -12.25 5.83
C LEU A 129 2.79 -12.85 6.02
N SER A 130 2.92 -14.13 5.70
CA SER A 130 4.22 -14.81 5.70
C SER A 130 4.86 -14.69 4.32
N ARG A 131 6.12 -14.26 4.26
CA ARG A 131 6.89 -14.15 3.02
C ARG A 131 8.31 -14.66 3.26
N PHE A 132 8.83 -15.44 2.31
CA PHE A 132 10.18 -16.01 2.40
C PHE A 132 10.46 -16.79 3.69
N GLY A 133 9.46 -17.52 4.21
CA GLY A 133 9.60 -18.25 5.47
C GLY A 133 9.56 -17.39 6.75
N ASN A 134 9.46 -16.06 6.62
CA ASN A 134 9.31 -15.15 7.76
C ASN A 134 7.85 -14.78 7.96
N ARG A 135 7.39 -14.88 9.21
CA ARG A 135 6.11 -14.26 9.61
C ARG A 135 6.27 -12.75 9.54
N GLY A 136 5.22 -12.07 9.14
CA GLY A 136 5.21 -10.62 9.06
C GLY A 136 3.79 -10.09 8.96
N LYS A 137 3.67 -8.82 8.67
CA LYS A 137 2.39 -8.16 8.41
C LYS A 137 2.45 -7.41 7.09
N PHE A 138 1.28 -7.23 6.48
CA PHE A 138 1.08 -6.36 5.35
C PHE A 138 0.07 -5.29 5.73
N VAL A 139 0.53 -4.04 5.82
CA VAL A 139 -0.33 -2.86 6.04
C VAL A 139 -0.58 -2.22 4.70
N TRP A 140 -1.83 -1.88 4.40
CA TRP A 140 -2.22 -1.42 3.07
C TRP A 140 -3.32 -0.37 3.12
N CYS A 141 -3.47 0.34 2.02
CA CYS A 141 -4.51 1.32 1.77
C CYS A 141 -4.93 1.29 0.30
N GLU A 142 -6.10 1.85 0.01
CA GLU A 142 -6.73 1.90 -1.29
C GLU A 142 -7.12 3.33 -1.66
N LEU A 143 -6.96 3.62 -2.96
CA LEU A 143 -7.44 4.81 -3.62
C LEU A 143 -8.28 4.37 -4.83
N ALA A 144 -9.57 4.70 -4.84
CA ALA A 144 -10.38 4.58 -6.04
C ALA A 144 -9.94 5.67 -7.02
N ALA A 145 -9.68 5.32 -8.28
CA ALA A 145 -9.70 6.37 -9.29
C ALA A 145 -11.15 6.85 -9.36
N GLY A 146 -11.39 8.06 -8.83
CA GLY A 146 -12.63 8.75 -9.11
C GLY A 146 -12.82 8.70 -10.62
N VAL A 147 -13.93 8.11 -11.06
CA VAL A 147 -14.36 8.21 -12.44
C VAL A 147 -14.54 9.70 -12.69
N SER A 148 -13.52 10.38 -13.21
CA SER A 148 -13.71 11.64 -13.89
C SER A 148 -14.48 11.27 -15.15
N ALA A 149 -15.81 11.20 -15.01
CA ALA A 149 -16.69 11.42 -16.13
C ALA A 149 -16.25 12.77 -16.69
N CYS A 150 -15.63 12.75 -17.86
CA CYS A 150 -15.40 13.96 -18.64
C CYS A 150 -16.77 14.63 -18.79
N ALA A 151 -16.94 15.80 -18.17
CA ALA A 151 -18.06 16.69 -18.41
C ALA A 151 -17.76 17.55 -19.64
#